data_AF-A0A931WIF1-F1
#
_entry.id   AF-A0A931WIF1-F1
#
_cell.length_a   1.000
_cell.length_b   1.000
_cell.length_c   1.000
_cell.angle_alpha   90.00
_cell.angle_beta   90.00
_cell.angle_gamma   90.00
#
_symmetry.space_group_name_H-M   'P 1'
#
loop_
_entity.id
_entity.type
_entity.pdbx_description
1 polymer ?
#
loop_
_entity_poly.entity_id
_entity_poly.type
_entity_poly.pdbx_seq_one_letter_code
_entity_poly.pdbx_strand_id
1 'polypeptide(L)'
;MNEPLALPGRMKGDWGDGARSAGGGGAAIPPIKMLDLLRKRASSWVIKITLLLITLSFALFFGYNQFGGDILNQKQAIARVGENLIPRQKFDLLLEDTLSRTKESFKEGMPKNIEEFLRQNLLDQLISQEVLFLYARSLGINASDEALAQEIQGNQNFSKNGVFDIEGYHQRFRPYYRRAYGEEFEDALRKDLIREKLFQLAQVSFEPWEKTLAKTLKEGESPVSSNSLLLHWITEFREQREIELY
;
A
#
# COMPACT_ATOMS: atom_id res chain seq x y z
N MET A 1 37.80 28.43 36.17
CA MET A 1 37.43 28.67 37.59
C MET A 1 36.21 27.79 37.84
N ASN A 2 36.29 26.46 37.92
CA ASN A 2 36.88 25.57 38.92
C ASN A 2 36.42 25.87 40.37
N GLU A 3 35.27 25.27 40.74
CA GLU A 3 34.97 24.39 41.91
C GLU A 3 35.45 24.78 43.35
N PRO A 4 35.02 24.12 44.47
CA PRO A 4 33.89 23.19 44.77
C PRO A 4 33.29 23.37 46.21
N LEU A 5 32.57 22.34 46.73
CA LEU A 5 32.36 21.97 48.17
C LEU A 5 31.31 22.80 48.97
N ALA A 6 30.53 22.30 49.94
CA ALA A 6 30.30 20.98 50.55
C ALA A 6 29.02 21.07 51.43
N LEU A 7 28.44 19.91 51.74
CA LEU A 7 27.34 19.71 52.69
C LEU A 7 27.72 20.11 54.13
N PRO A 8 26.74 20.52 54.94
CA PRO A 8 26.51 19.83 56.22
C PRO A 8 24.99 19.66 56.47
N GLY A 9 24.45 18.76 57.26
CA GLY A 9 24.98 17.79 58.20
C GLY A 9 23.77 17.07 58.79
N ARG A 10 23.91 15.77 59.06
CA ARG A 10 22.88 14.91 59.66
C ARG A 10 22.99 15.05 61.19
N MET A 11 21.93 15.50 61.87
CA MET A 11 21.75 15.32 63.32
C MET A 11 20.37 14.66 63.52
N LYS A 12 20.32 13.36 63.80
CA LYS A 12 20.29 12.71 65.13
C LYS A 12 19.21 13.31 66.03
N GLY A 13 18.18 12.50 66.26
CA GLY A 13 16.97 12.90 66.96
C GLY A 13 17.13 13.06 68.45
N ASP A 14 16.04 13.54 69.03
CA ASP A 14 15.75 13.46 70.44
C ASP A 14 14.26 13.11 70.59
N TRP A 15 13.99 12.04 71.33
CA TRP A 15 12.66 11.61 71.74
C TRP A 15 12.56 11.81 73.25
N GLY A 16 11.51 12.50 73.67
CA GLY A 16 11.09 12.60 75.07
C GLY A 16 10.89 14.07 75.45
N ASP A 17 9.94 14.45 76.28
CA ASP A 17 8.86 13.72 76.92
C ASP A 17 7.90 14.79 77.45
N GLY A 18 6.59 14.47 77.47
CA GLY A 18 5.63 15.03 78.42
C GLY A 18 5.33 16.54 78.37
N ALA A 19 4.11 16.88 77.95
CA ALA A 19 3.04 17.20 78.91
C ALA A 19 1.85 17.96 78.28
N ARG A 20 0.68 17.33 78.44
CA ARG A 20 -0.61 17.94 78.85
C ARG A 20 -1.44 18.74 77.84
N SER A 21 -2.62 18.16 77.61
CA SER A 21 -3.96 18.77 77.49
C SER A 21 -4.19 19.86 76.43
N ALA A 22 -5.01 19.54 75.42
CA ALA A 22 -6.41 19.96 75.35
C ALA A 22 -6.96 19.85 73.92
N GLY A 23 -8.17 19.32 73.78
CA GLY A 23 -9.16 19.81 72.80
C GLY A 23 -8.97 19.51 71.32
N GLY A 24 -9.68 18.48 70.84
CA GLY A 24 -10.58 18.55 69.66
C GLY A 24 -10.02 18.90 68.28
N GLY A 25 -10.10 17.93 67.35
CA GLY A 25 -10.15 18.21 65.91
C GLY A 25 -9.28 17.31 65.03
N GLY A 26 -9.63 16.03 64.90
CA GLY A 26 -9.03 15.15 63.89
C GLY A 26 -9.56 15.49 62.49
N ALA A 27 -8.81 16.27 61.72
CA ALA A 27 -9.06 16.47 60.29
C ALA A 27 -8.47 15.29 59.50
N ALA A 28 -9.29 14.27 59.22
CA ALA A 28 -8.96 13.22 58.27
C ALA A 28 -8.94 13.78 56.85
N ILE A 29 -7.81 13.65 56.14
CA ILE A 29 -7.70 13.97 54.71
C ILE A 29 -8.48 12.90 53.92
N PRO A 30 -9.55 13.23 53.17
CA PRO A 30 -10.29 12.22 52.42
C PRO A 30 -9.45 11.67 51.25
N PRO A 31 -9.50 10.36 50.97
CA PRO A 31 -8.84 9.79 49.80
C PRO A 31 -9.44 10.40 48.52
N ILE A 32 -8.55 10.88 47.64
CA ILE A 32 -8.90 11.54 46.38
C ILE A 32 -9.70 10.56 45.51
N LYS A 33 -11.03 10.74 45.44
CA LYS A 33 -11.98 9.98 44.60
C LYS A 33 -11.84 10.27 43.09
N MET A 34 -10.64 10.57 42.60
CA MET A 34 -10.42 10.86 41.18
C MET A 34 -10.24 9.57 40.35
N LEU A 35 -9.72 8.48 40.93
CA LEU A 35 -9.56 7.20 40.21
C LEU A 35 -10.82 6.32 40.19
N ASP A 36 -11.73 6.50 41.16
CA ASP A 36 -13.01 5.78 41.17
C ASP A 36 -13.97 6.30 40.11
N LEU A 37 -13.89 7.57 39.71
CA LEU A 37 -14.73 8.14 38.65
C LEU A 37 -14.34 7.61 37.26
N LEU A 38 -13.06 7.30 37.04
CA LEU A 38 -12.58 6.63 35.82
C LEU A 38 -13.03 5.17 35.78
N ARG A 39 -12.93 4.45 36.90
CA ARG A 39 -13.34 3.04 36.99
C ARG A 39 -14.86 2.85 36.92
N LYS A 40 -15.67 3.78 37.44
CA LYS A 40 -17.14 3.67 37.45
C LYS A 40 -17.81 3.92 36.09
N ARG A 41 -17.06 4.37 35.07
CA ARG A 41 -17.53 4.48 33.67
C ARG A 41 -16.91 3.47 32.71
N ALA A 42 -15.96 2.65 33.16
CA ALA A 42 -15.33 1.59 32.36
C ALA A 42 -16.28 0.40 32.03
N SER A 43 -17.51 0.43 32.52
CA SER A 43 -18.57 -0.57 32.27
C SER A 43 -19.79 0.03 31.56
N SER A 44 -19.61 1.05 30.72
CA SER A 44 -20.75 1.66 30.03
C SER A 44 -20.91 1.08 28.63
N TRP A 45 -22.11 0.60 28.32
CA TRP A 45 -22.58 0.26 26.96
C TRP A 45 -22.25 1.37 25.94
N VAL A 46 -22.14 2.62 26.42
CA VAL A 46 -21.67 3.79 25.66
C VAL A 46 -20.30 3.56 25.01
N ILE A 47 -19.32 2.96 25.71
CA ILE A 47 -18.00 2.68 25.12
C ILE A 47 -18.12 1.67 23.97
N LYS A 48 -18.96 0.65 24.11
CA LYS A 48 -19.21 -0.34 23.05
C LYS A 48 -19.85 0.32 21.82
N ILE A 49 -20.78 1.25 22.01
CA ILE A 49 -21.39 2.02 20.91
C ILE A 49 -20.34 2.91 20.24
N THR A 50 -19.53 3.65 21.00
CA THR A 50 -18.49 4.52 20.42
C THR A 50 -17.44 3.71 19.66
N LEU A 51 -17.00 2.57 20.20
CA LEU A 51 -16.07 1.66 19.49
C LEU A 51 -16.71 1.09 18.23
N LEU A 52 -17.97 0.66 18.27
CA LEU A 52 -18.71 0.19 17.10
C LEU A 52 -18.82 1.30 16.04
N LEU A 53 -19.06 2.55 16.45
CA LEU A 53 -19.24 3.69 15.56
C LEU A 53 -17.90 4.10 14.92
N ILE A 54 -16.79 4.06 15.67
CA ILE A 54 -15.44 4.25 15.14
C ILE A 54 -15.08 3.11 14.18
N THR A 55 -15.37 1.85 14.54
CA THR A 55 -15.16 0.69 13.65
C THR A 55 -16.00 0.80 12.39
N LEU A 56 -17.27 1.23 12.48
CA LEU A 56 -18.12 1.49 11.32
C LEU A 56 -17.58 2.65 10.49
N SER A 57 -17.11 3.74 11.11
CA SER A 57 -16.56 4.86 10.36
C SER A 57 -15.28 4.42 9.63
N PHE A 58 -14.41 3.64 10.27
CA PHE A 58 -13.24 3.05 9.62
C PHE A 58 -13.65 2.07 8.51
N ALA A 59 -14.64 1.22 8.73
CA ALA A 59 -15.12 0.28 7.72
C ALA A 59 -15.79 0.99 6.52
N LEU A 60 -16.52 2.08 6.73
CA LEU A 60 -17.19 2.82 5.67
C LEU A 60 -16.27 3.79 4.93
N PHE A 61 -15.31 4.44 5.61
CA PHE A 61 -14.35 5.37 4.98
C PHE A 61 -13.08 4.68 4.46
N PHE A 62 -12.58 3.64 5.13
CA PHE A 62 -11.36 2.92 4.74
C PHE A 62 -11.61 1.48 4.25
N GLY A 63 -12.77 0.89 4.55
CA GLY A 63 -13.01 -0.56 4.45
C GLY A 63 -13.77 -1.07 3.22
N TYR A 64 -13.99 -0.27 2.18
CA TYR A 64 -14.58 -0.81 0.93
C TYR A 64 -13.55 -1.15 -0.15
N ASN A 65 -12.34 -0.57 -0.12
CA ASN A 65 -11.39 -0.71 -1.22
C ASN A 65 -10.03 -1.35 -0.85
N GLN A 66 -9.80 -1.73 0.41
CA GLN A 66 -8.45 -2.18 0.83
C GLN A 66 -8.37 -3.54 1.54
N PHE A 67 -9.46 -4.21 1.89
CA PHE A 67 -9.39 -5.51 2.57
C PHE A 67 -10.54 -6.45 2.16
N GLY A 68 -10.23 -7.52 1.43
CA GLY A 68 -10.99 -8.79 1.45
C GLY A 68 -12.30 -8.86 0.67
N GLY A 69 -12.23 -8.99 -0.65
CA GLY A 69 -13.34 -9.50 -1.50
C GLY A 69 -13.44 -11.03 -1.51
N ASP A 70 -13.31 -11.67 -0.34
CA ASP A 70 -12.68 -13.01 -0.20
C ASP A 70 -13.51 -14.26 -0.56
N ILE A 71 -14.77 -14.21 -1.02
CA ILE A 71 -15.50 -15.48 -1.29
C ILE A 71 -16.30 -15.51 -2.60
N LEU A 72 -16.72 -14.36 -3.14
CA LEU A 72 -17.49 -14.32 -4.40
C LEU A 72 -16.64 -13.94 -5.63
N ASN A 73 -15.45 -13.36 -5.44
CA ASN A 73 -14.55 -12.93 -6.52
C ASN A 73 -13.51 -13.98 -6.95
N GLN A 74 -13.26 -15.02 -6.16
CA GLN A 74 -12.23 -16.03 -6.48
C GLN A 74 -12.57 -16.81 -7.76
N LYS A 75 -13.86 -17.10 -8.01
CA LYS A 75 -14.33 -17.71 -9.26
C LYS A 75 -14.15 -16.83 -10.51
N GLN A 76 -13.89 -15.55 -10.32
CA GLN A 76 -13.71 -14.58 -11.40
C GLN A 76 -12.26 -14.07 -11.49
N ALA A 77 -11.33 -14.62 -10.70
CA ALA A 77 -9.91 -14.32 -10.79
C ALA A 77 -9.16 -15.44 -11.54
N ILE A 78 -8.07 -15.09 -12.21
CA ILE A 78 -7.12 -16.06 -12.80
C ILE A 78 -5.95 -16.33 -11.87
N ALA A 79 -5.63 -15.38 -11.01
CA ALA A 79 -4.56 -15.48 -10.02
C ALA A 79 -4.79 -14.50 -8.86
N ARG A 80 -4.17 -14.80 -7.72
CA ARG A 80 -4.05 -13.96 -6.54
C ARG A 80 -2.56 -13.73 -6.25
N VAL A 81 -2.19 -12.49 -5.97
CA VAL A 81 -0.83 -12.10 -5.57
C VAL A 81 -0.95 -11.35 -4.24
N GLY A 82 -0.64 -12.03 -3.13
CA GLY A 82 -0.91 -11.50 -1.79
C GLY A 82 -2.39 -11.17 -1.59
N GLU A 83 -2.71 -9.91 -1.33
CA GLU A 83 -4.09 -9.44 -1.13
C GLU A 83 -4.82 -9.06 -2.44
N ASN A 84 -4.12 -9.04 -3.57
CA ASN A 84 -4.65 -8.51 -4.82
C ASN A 84 -5.03 -9.63 -5.79
N LEU A 85 -6.22 -9.52 -6.37
CA LEU A 85 -6.73 -10.46 -7.37
C LEU A 85 -6.49 -9.91 -8.78
N ILE A 86 -6.16 -10.81 -9.70
CA ILE A 86 -6.09 -10.52 -11.13
C ILE A 86 -7.42 -11.00 -11.75
N PRO A 87 -8.28 -10.09 -12.25
CA PRO A 87 -9.55 -10.48 -12.84
C PRO A 87 -9.34 -11.35 -14.08
N ARG A 88 -10.13 -12.43 -14.19
CA ARG A 88 -10.13 -13.32 -15.35
C ARG A 88 -10.61 -12.58 -16.60
N GLN A 89 -11.59 -11.68 -16.48
CA GLN A 89 -12.07 -10.88 -17.61
C GLN A 89 -10.96 -10.02 -18.22
N LYS A 90 -10.16 -9.33 -17.39
CA LYS A 90 -8.96 -8.61 -17.84
C LYS A 90 -8.00 -9.52 -18.59
N PHE A 91 -7.70 -10.68 -18.01
CA PHE A 91 -6.76 -11.63 -18.61
C PHE A 91 -7.23 -12.10 -19.98
N ASP A 92 -8.48 -12.56 -20.08
CA ASP A 92 -9.04 -13.09 -21.33
C ASP A 92 -9.09 -12.01 -22.42
N LEU A 93 -9.48 -10.77 -22.07
CA LEU A 93 -9.51 -9.64 -22.99
C LEU A 93 -8.11 -9.26 -23.52
N LEU A 94 -7.11 -9.19 -22.63
CA LEU A 94 -5.72 -8.89 -23.01
C LEU A 94 -5.10 -10.02 -23.84
N LEU A 95 -5.44 -11.27 -23.54
CA LEU A 95 -4.99 -12.44 -24.30
C LEU A 95 -5.55 -12.41 -25.71
N GLU A 96 -6.83 -12.09 -25.87
CA GLU A 96 -7.48 -11.98 -27.17
C GLU A 96 -6.86 -10.86 -28.03
N ASP A 97 -6.58 -9.69 -27.45
CA ASP A 97 -5.88 -8.59 -28.13
C ASP A 97 -4.45 -9.00 -28.55
N THR A 98 -3.71 -9.64 -27.64
CA THR A 98 -2.34 -10.13 -27.90
C THR A 98 -2.32 -11.17 -29.03
N LEU A 99 -3.27 -12.12 -29.01
CA LEU A 99 -3.41 -13.13 -30.04
C LEU A 99 -3.76 -12.50 -31.38
N SER A 100 -4.69 -11.56 -31.41
CA SER A 100 -5.13 -10.89 -32.64
C SER A 100 -3.96 -10.17 -33.33
N ARG A 101 -3.20 -9.37 -32.57
CA ARG A 101 -1.99 -8.68 -33.07
C ARG A 101 -0.92 -9.66 -33.56
N THR A 102 -0.76 -10.79 -32.86
CA THR A 102 0.21 -11.82 -33.25
C THR A 102 -0.22 -12.51 -34.54
N LYS A 103 -1.51 -12.82 -34.71
CA LYS A 103 -2.05 -13.41 -35.94
C LYS A 103 -1.86 -12.48 -37.14
N GLU A 104 -2.13 -11.19 -36.96
CA GLU A 104 -1.91 -10.17 -38.00
C GLU A 104 -0.45 -10.13 -38.47
N SER A 105 0.49 -10.31 -37.53
CA SER A 105 1.93 -10.27 -37.80
C SER A 105 2.45 -11.54 -38.48
N PHE A 106 1.93 -12.72 -38.13
CA PHE A 106 2.47 -14.01 -38.57
C PHE A 106 1.69 -14.69 -39.72
N LYS A 107 0.49 -14.18 -40.07
CA LYS A 107 -0.44 -14.65 -41.13
C LYS A 107 -0.62 -16.17 -41.23
N GLU A 108 0.37 -16.91 -41.74
CA GLU A 108 0.31 -18.35 -42.03
C GLU A 108 1.36 -19.20 -41.28
N GLY A 109 2.31 -18.59 -40.56
CA GLY A 109 3.47 -19.28 -39.95
C GLY A 109 3.37 -19.54 -38.44
N MET A 110 2.16 -19.59 -37.87
CA MET A 110 1.99 -19.59 -36.42
C MET A 110 2.39 -20.94 -35.78
N PRO A 111 3.36 -20.96 -34.83
CA PRO A 111 3.69 -22.17 -34.08
C PRO A 111 2.48 -22.70 -33.33
N LYS A 112 2.29 -24.03 -33.31
CA LYS A 112 1.13 -24.66 -32.63
C LYS A 112 1.05 -24.37 -31.13
N ASN A 113 2.18 -24.04 -30.50
CA ASN A 113 2.30 -23.74 -29.07
C ASN A 113 2.32 -22.24 -28.75
N ILE A 114 2.13 -21.34 -29.73
CA ILE A 114 2.24 -19.90 -29.48
C ILE A 114 1.17 -19.40 -28.51
N GLU A 115 -0.04 -19.97 -28.58
CA GLU A 115 -1.15 -19.51 -27.74
C GLU A 115 -0.85 -19.78 -26.27
N GLU A 116 -0.39 -20.99 -25.95
CA GLU A 116 0.01 -21.36 -24.60
C GLU A 116 1.19 -20.52 -24.11
N PHE A 117 2.18 -20.30 -24.98
CA PHE A 117 3.31 -19.40 -24.67
C PHE A 117 2.83 -17.97 -24.37
N LEU A 118 1.96 -17.39 -25.18
CA LEU A 118 1.42 -16.05 -24.96
C LEU A 118 0.56 -15.98 -23.69
N ARG A 119 -0.24 -17.01 -23.42
CA ARG A 119 -1.03 -17.15 -22.20
C ARG A 119 -0.16 -17.11 -20.96
N GLN A 120 0.91 -17.91 -20.93
CA GLN A 120 1.85 -17.98 -19.81
C GLN A 120 2.59 -16.64 -19.63
N ASN A 121 3.13 -16.08 -20.72
CA ASN A 121 3.83 -14.80 -20.66
C ASN A 121 2.93 -13.65 -20.18
N LEU A 122 1.69 -13.58 -20.67
CA LEU A 122 0.74 -12.57 -20.24
C LEU A 122 0.41 -12.72 -18.75
N LEU A 123 0.19 -13.96 -18.29
CA LEU A 123 -0.09 -14.23 -16.88
C LEU A 123 1.09 -13.81 -16.00
N ASP A 124 2.30 -14.23 -16.36
CA ASP A 124 3.53 -13.84 -15.67
C ASP A 124 3.75 -12.33 -15.68
N GLN A 125 3.41 -11.65 -16.78
CA GLN A 125 3.47 -10.19 -16.87
C GLN A 125 2.50 -9.54 -15.88
N LEU A 126 1.24 -9.99 -15.82
CA LEU A 126 0.25 -9.43 -14.89
C LEU A 126 0.64 -9.70 -13.43
N ILE A 127 1.14 -10.90 -13.13
CA ILE A 127 1.67 -11.23 -11.80
C ILE A 127 2.84 -10.32 -11.46
N SER A 128 3.79 -10.14 -12.37
CA SER A 128 4.97 -9.29 -12.16
C SER A 128 4.58 -7.83 -11.92
N GLN A 129 3.59 -7.33 -12.66
CA GLN A 129 3.03 -5.99 -12.45
C GLN A 129 2.41 -5.84 -11.06
N GLU A 130 1.72 -6.87 -10.56
CA GLU A 130 1.12 -6.83 -9.23
C GLU A 130 2.18 -6.91 -8.12
N VAL A 131 3.21 -7.75 -8.29
CA VAL A 131 4.37 -7.83 -7.39
C VAL A 131 5.09 -6.47 -7.32
N LEU A 132 5.34 -5.83 -8.46
CA LEU A 132 5.94 -4.49 -8.54
C LEU A 132 5.13 -3.44 -7.76
N PHE A 133 3.80 -3.47 -7.91
CA PHE A 133 2.91 -2.58 -7.19
C PHE A 133 2.97 -2.82 -5.66
N LEU A 134 2.91 -4.09 -5.23
CA LEU A 134 3.00 -4.45 -3.82
C LEU A 134 4.35 -4.07 -3.22
N TYR A 135 5.43 -4.24 -3.97
CA TYR A 135 6.76 -3.83 -3.55
C TYR A 135 6.84 -2.31 -3.36
N ALA A 136 6.36 -1.52 -4.34
CA ALA A 136 6.30 -0.07 -4.24
C ALA A 136 5.48 0.38 -3.01
N ARG A 137 4.33 -0.25 -2.76
CA ARG A 137 3.49 0.01 -1.58
C ARG A 137 4.21 -0.32 -0.27
N SER A 138 5.01 -1.39 -0.23
CA SER A 138 5.81 -1.74 0.95
C SER A 138 6.89 -0.70 1.27
N LEU A 139 7.36 0.03 0.26
CA LEU A 139 8.28 1.16 0.39
C LEU A 139 7.57 2.49 0.73
N GLY A 140 6.23 2.48 0.90
CA GLY A 140 5.44 3.67 1.17
C GLY A 140 5.18 4.56 -0.06
N ILE A 141 5.51 4.08 -1.27
CA ILE A 141 5.25 4.83 -2.51
C ILE A 141 3.74 4.84 -2.77
N ASN A 142 3.21 6.04 -2.99
CA ASN A 142 1.80 6.26 -3.29
C ASN A 142 1.58 7.29 -4.39
N ALA A 143 0.41 7.21 -5.03
CA ALA A 143 -0.11 8.21 -5.94
C ALA A 143 -1.26 8.94 -5.27
N SER A 144 -1.21 10.28 -5.29
CA SER A 144 -2.27 11.13 -4.75
C SER A 144 -3.43 11.23 -5.72
N ASP A 145 -4.58 11.67 -5.23
CA ASP A 145 -5.79 11.80 -6.04
C ASP A 145 -5.63 12.91 -7.09
N GLU A 146 -4.85 13.95 -6.77
CA GLU A 146 -4.52 15.03 -7.70
C GLU A 146 -3.67 14.52 -8.86
N ALA A 147 -2.65 13.69 -8.58
CA ALA A 147 -1.81 13.08 -9.61
C ALA A 147 -2.65 12.18 -10.54
N LEU A 148 -3.55 11.38 -9.96
CA LEU A 148 -4.48 10.55 -10.73
C LEU A 148 -5.40 11.41 -11.61
N ALA A 149 -5.98 12.47 -11.05
CA ALA A 149 -6.86 13.38 -11.79
C ALA A 149 -6.13 14.10 -12.92
N GLN A 150 -4.89 14.53 -12.69
CA GLN A 150 -4.03 15.14 -13.71
C GLN A 150 -3.76 14.19 -14.87
N GLU A 151 -3.43 12.93 -14.58
CA GLU A 151 -3.17 11.91 -15.60
C GLU A 151 -4.42 11.63 -16.45
N ILE A 152 -5.60 11.51 -15.81
CA ILE A 152 -6.87 11.32 -16.50
C ILE A 152 -7.21 12.52 -17.38
N GLN A 153 -7.07 13.74 -16.86
CA GLN A 153 -7.38 14.97 -17.61
C GLN A 153 -6.39 15.24 -18.74
N GLY A 154 -5.13 14.81 -18.59
CA GLY A 154 -4.09 14.92 -19.61
C GLY A 154 -4.30 13.99 -20.82
N ASN A 155 -5.16 12.98 -20.67
CA ASN A 155 -5.42 12.02 -21.75
C ASN A 155 -6.35 12.61 -22.82
N GLN A 156 -5.80 12.80 -24.03
CA GLN A 156 -6.52 13.35 -25.17
C GLN A 156 -7.72 12.47 -25.60
N ASN A 157 -7.70 11.17 -25.30
CA ASN A 157 -8.84 10.27 -25.60
C ASN A 157 -10.09 10.61 -24.77
N PHE A 158 -9.92 11.32 -23.65
CA PHE A 158 -11.02 11.79 -22.81
C PHE A 158 -11.32 13.27 -23.05
N SER A 159 -10.76 13.86 -24.10
CA SER A 159 -10.99 15.26 -24.46
C SER A 159 -11.88 15.37 -25.69
N LYS A 160 -12.80 16.36 -25.67
CA LYS A 160 -13.63 16.75 -26.80
C LYS A 160 -13.35 18.22 -27.11
N ASN A 161 -12.89 18.50 -28.34
CA ASN A 161 -12.47 19.85 -28.75
C ASN A 161 -11.39 20.46 -27.84
N GLY A 162 -10.46 19.64 -27.34
CA GLY A 162 -9.37 20.09 -26.45
C GLY A 162 -9.78 20.36 -25.01
N VAL A 163 -11.03 20.08 -24.63
CA VAL A 163 -11.52 20.18 -23.24
C VAL A 163 -11.92 18.79 -22.74
N PHE A 164 -11.60 18.46 -21.50
CA PHE A 164 -11.95 17.18 -20.90
C PHE A 164 -13.47 16.93 -20.93
N ASP A 165 -13.91 15.84 -21.56
CA ASP A 165 -15.30 15.39 -21.63
C ASP A 165 -15.63 14.56 -20.39
N ILE A 166 -15.93 15.26 -19.29
CA ILE A 166 -16.30 14.65 -18.00
C ILE A 166 -17.51 13.71 -18.12
N GLU A 167 -18.47 14.06 -18.98
CA GLU A 167 -19.68 13.27 -19.18
C GLU A 167 -19.34 11.98 -19.92
N GLY A 168 -18.55 12.07 -20.99
CA GLY A 168 -18.07 10.91 -21.72
C GLY A 168 -17.24 9.97 -20.86
N TYR A 169 -16.37 10.53 -20.02
CA TYR A 169 -15.58 9.75 -19.09
C TYR A 169 -16.47 8.98 -18.11
N HIS A 170 -17.34 9.67 -17.35
CA HIS A 170 -18.13 9.03 -16.30
C HIS A 170 -19.27 8.15 -16.81
N GLN A 171 -19.95 8.54 -17.89
CA GLN A 171 -21.15 7.83 -18.36
C GLN A 171 -20.85 6.77 -19.43
N ARG A 172 -19.76 6.91 -20.20
CA ARG A 172 -19.43 5.96 -21.28
C ARG A 172 -18.19 5.14 -20.96
N PHE A 173 -17.06 5.79 -20.69
CA PHE A 173 -15.78 5.10 -20.57
C PHE A 173 -15.68 4.26 -19.29
N ARG A 174 -15.90 4.85 -18.11
CA ARG A 174 -15.77 4.11 -16.84
C ARG A 174 -16.66 2.86 -16.77
N PRO A 175 -17.97 2.93 -17.13
CA PRO A 175 -18.82 1.74 -17.08
C PRO A 175 -18.42 0.68 -18.10
N TYR A 176 -17.96 1.10 -19.28
CA TYR A 176 -17.41 0.20 -20.29
C TYR A 176 -16.16 -0.52 -19.78
N TYR A 177 -15.19 0.24 -19.24
CA TYR A 177 -13.94 -0.31 -18.73
C TYR A 177 -14.17 -1.33 -17.62
N ARG A 178 -15.00 -0.98 -16.62
CA ARG A 178 -15.35 -1.87 -15.52
C ARG A 178 -15.92 -3.21 -16.03
N ARG A 179 -16.80 -3.16 -17.03
CA ARG A 179 -17.39 -4.37 -17.61
C ARG A 179 -16.37 -5.21 -18.39
N ALA A 180 -15.48 -4.56 -19.11
CA ALA A 180 -14.49 -5.21 -19.97
C ALA A 180 -13.34 -5.85 -19.16
N TYR A 181 -12.83 -5.14 -18.15
CA TYR A 181 -11.64 -5.55 -17.39
C TYR A 181 -11.96 -6.13 -16.01
N GLY A 182 -13.17 -5.94 -15.48
CA GLY A 182 -13.52 -6.42 -14.15
C GLY A 182 -12.84 -5.67 -13.00
N GLU A 183 -12.29 -4.48 -13.27
CA GLU A 183 -11.67 -3.58 -12.28
C GLU A 183 -11.99 -2.11 -12.62
N GLU A 184 -11.79 -1.19 -11.68
CA GLU A 184 -11.93 0.24 -11.94
C GLU A 184 -10.72 0.76 -12.72
N PHE A 185 -10.97 1.61 -13.72
CA PHE A 185 -9.90 2.25 -14.47
C PHE A 185 -9.00 3.10 -13.57
N GLU A 186 -9.58 3.84 -12.63
CA GLU A 186 -8.84 4.64 -11.66
C GLU A 186 -7.87 3.81 -10.82
N ASP A 187 -8.28 2.60 -10.43
CA ASP A 187 -7.44 1.71 -9.61
C ASP A 187 -6.29 1.14 -10.45
N ALA A 188 -6.59 0.72 -11.69
CA ALA A 188 -5.56 0.27 -12.64
C ALA A 188 -4.53 1.38 -12.89
N LEU A 189 -5.00 2.59 -13.20
CA LEU A 189 -4.14 3.75 -13.45
C LEU A 189 -3.33 4.16 -12.22
N ARG A 190 -3.91 4.07 -11.02
CA ARG A 190 -3.17 4.35 -9.78
C ARG A 190 -2.04 3.34 -9.57
N LYS A 191 -2.27 2.06 -9.84
CA LYS A 191 -1.23 1.03 -9.78
C LYS A 191 -0.11 1.33 -10.79
N ASP A 192 -0.46 1.75 -12.01
CA ASP A 192 0.50 2.17 -13.03
C ASP A 192 1.37 3.34 -12.55
N LEU A 193 0.76 4.41 -12.05
CA LEU A 193 1.49 5.58 -11.53
C LEU A 193 2.42 5.21 -10.37
N ILE A 194 2.01 4.31 -9.49
CA ILE A 194 2.85 3.84 -8.37
C ILE A 194 4.05 3.04 -8.87
N ARG A 195 3.85 2.16 -9.86
CA ARG A 195 4.95 1.43 -10.51
C ARG A 195 5.90 2.36 -11.23
N GLU A 196 5.39 3.34 -11.95
CA GLU A 196 6.22 4.32 -12.66
C GLU A 196 7.11 5.09 -11.66
N LYS A 197 6.54 5.57 -10.56
CA LYS A 197 7.31 6.21 -9.48
C LYS A 197 8.38 5.29 -8.89
N LEU A 198 8.09 4.00 -8.73
CA LEU A 198 9.10 3.02 -8.31
C LEU A 198 10.27 2.97 -9.28
N PHE A 199 10.02 2.88 -10.59
CA PHE A 199 11.09 2.88 -11.59
C PHE A 199 11.88 4.19 -11.61
N GLN A 200 11.21 5.35 -11.51
CA GLN A 200 11.88 6.65 -11.42
C GLN A 200 12.80 6.74 -10.19
N LEU A 201 12.31 6.31 -9.02
CA LEU A 201 13.11 6.28 -7.79
C LEU A 201 14.28 5.30 -7.89
N ALA A 202 14.05 4.13 -8.47
CA ALA A 202 15.09 3.14 -8.69
C ALA A 202 16.17 3.64 -9.64
N GLN A 203 15.79 4.33 -10.72
CA GLN A 203 16.75 4.96 -11.63
C GLN A 203 17.61 5.99 -10.89
N VAL A 204 17.00 6.91 -10.14
CA VAL A 204 17.77 7.91 -9.36
C VAL A 204 18.67 7.25 -8.31
N SER A 205 18.21 6.15 -7.69
CA SER A 205 18.95 5.44 -6.65
C SER A 205 20.10 4.59 -7.20
N PHE A 206 19.92 3.99 -8.38
CA PHE A 206 20.88 3.05 -8.98
C PHE A 206 21.76 3.67 -10.06
N GLU A 207 21.43 4.83 -10.62
CA GLU A 207 22.25 5.51 -11.63
C GLU A 207 23.72 5.71 -11.19
N PRO A 208 24.04 6.09 -9.93
CA PRO A 208 25.43 6.18 -9.48
C PRO A 208 26.15 4.82 -9.52
N TRP A 209 25.44 3.74 -9.19
CA TRP A 209 25.97 2.37 -9.20
C TRP A 209 26.17 1.86 -10.62
N GLU A 210 25.23 2.14 -11.52
CA GLU A 210 25.35 1.84 -12.95
C GLU A 210 26.62 2.48 -13.54
N LYS A 211 26.86 3.77 -13.28
CA LYS A 211 28.08 4.47 -13.72
C LYS A 211 29.36 3.90 -13.12
N THR A 212 29.28 3.36 -11.91
CA THR A 212 30.43 2.75 -11.23
C THR A 212 30.74 1.37 -11.81
N LEU A 213 29.72 0.53 -11.97
CA LEU A 213 29.85 -0.81 -12.56
C LEU A 213 30.32 -0.74 -14.00
N ALA A 214 29.81 0.20 -14.79
CA ALA A 214 30.22 0.40 -16.18
C ALA A 214 31.74 0.63 -16.34
N LYS A 215 32.40 1.26 -15.36
CA LYS A 215 33.86 1.47 -15.37
C LYS A 215 34.66 0.20 -15.05
N THR A 216 34.01 -0.80 -14.45
CA THR A 216 34.64 -2.05 -14.01
C THR A 216 34.39 -3.22 -14.96
N LEU A 217 33.52 -3.05 -15.96
CA LEU A 217 33.20 -4.08 -16.94
C LEU A 217 34.43 -4.41 -17.78
N LYS A 218 34.69 -5.71 -17.94
CA LYS A 218 35.66 -6.18 -18.93
C LYS A 218 35.07 -6.12 -20.33
N GLU A 219 35.95 -6.05 -21.32
CA GLU A 219 35.55 -6.06 -22.72
C GLU A 219 34.75 -7.35 -23.03
N GLY A 220 33.50 -7.18 -23.49
CA GLY A 220 32.56 -8.26 -23.76
C GLY A 220 31.48 -8.50 -22.69
N GLU A 221 31.52 -7.80 -21.55
CA GLU A 221 30.48 -7.90 -20.52
C GLU A 221 29.34 -6.89 -20.74
N SER A 222 28.10 -7.35 -20.58
CA SER A 222 26.92 -6.49 -20.73
C SER A 222 26.79 -5.52 -19.54
N PRO A 223 26.44 -4.25 -19.79
CA PRO A 223 26.25 -3.29 -18.72
C PRO A 223 25.05 -3.65 -17.82
N VAL A 224 25.26 -3.50 -16.52
CA VAL A 224 24.23 -3.67 -15.50
C VAL A 224 23.42 -2.38 -15.41
N SER A 225 22.13 -2.45 -15.75
CA SER A 225 21.22 -1.30 -15.72
C SER A 225 20.51 -1.16 -14.37
N SER A 226 20.09 0.07 -14.07
CA SER A 226 19.23 0.37 -12.91
C SER A 226 17.97 -0.51 -12.84
N ASN A 227 17.34 -0.80 -13.99
CA ASN A 227 16.16 -1.66 -14.06
C ASN A 227 16.49 -3.12 -13.76
N SER A 228 17.62 -3.65 -14.25
CA SER A 228 18.04 -5.02 -13.93
C SER A 228 18.34 -5.22 -12.44
N LEU A 229 18.92 -4.20 -11.78
CA LEU A 229 19.17 -4.23 -10.35
C LEU A 229 17.87 -4.25 -9.54
N LEU A 230 16.89 -3.43 -9.93
CA LEU A 230 15.57 -3.43 -9.33
C LEU A 230 14.89 -4.80 -9.49
N LEU A 231 14.89 -5.38 -10.70
CA LEU A 231 14.27 -6.68 -10.95
C LEU A 231 14.91 -7.79 -10.11
N HIS A 232 16.23 -7.75 -9.90
CA HIS A 232 16.91 -8.70 -9.02
C HIS A 232 16.48 -8.56 -7.55
N TRP A 233 16.27 -7.35 -7.04
CA TRP A 233 15.76 -7.18 -5.67
C TRP A 233 14.31 -7.67 -5.55
N ILE A 234 13.50 -7.46 -6.59
CA ILE A 234 12.10 -7.88 -6.58
C ILE A 234 11.94 -9.39 -6.58
N THR A 235 12.88 -10.17 -7.13
CA THR A 235 12.76 -11.64 -7.12
C THR A 235 12.68 -12.19 -5.70
N GLU A 236 13.48 -11.67 -4.77
CA GLU A 236 13.40 -12.07 -3.36
C GLU A 236 12.05 -11.69 -2.74
N PHE A 237 11.52 -10.52 -3.08
CA PHE A 237 10.20 -10.08 -2.62
C PHE A 237 9.08 -10.94 -3.20
N ARG A 238 9.18 -11.36 -4.47
CA ARG A 238 8.21 -12.25 -5.14
C ARG A 238 8.13 -13.59 -4.41
N GLU A 239 9.27 -14.16 -4.03
CA GLU A 239 9.35 -15.46 -3.35
C GLU A 239 8.70 -15.46 -1.96
N GLN A 240 8.68 -14.31 -1.28
CA GLN A 240 8.05 -14.16 0.03
C GLN A 240 6.53 -13.96 -0.02
N ARG A 241 5.93 -13.83 -1.21
CA ARG A 241 4.50 -13.60 -1.39
C ARG A 241 3.79 -14.87 -1.84
N GLU A 242 2.62 -15.10 -1.27
CA GLU A 242 1.71 -16.16 -1.74
C GLU A 242 1.17 -15.76 -3.12
N ILE A 243 1.45 -16.62 -4.10
CA ILE A 243 0.89 -16.52 -5.45
C ILE A 243 0.01 -17.76 -5.65
N GLU A 244 -1.30 -17.54 -5.78
CA GLU A 244 -2.27 -18.61 -6.07
C GLU A 244 -2.77 -18.46 -7.50
N LEU A 245 -2.85 -19.57 -8.23
CA LEU A 245 -3.40 -19.62 -9.59
C LEU A 245 -4.76 -20.34 -9.54
N TYR A 246 -5.73 -19.90 -10.34
CA TYR A 246 -7.11 -20.41 -10.35
C TYR A 246 -7.60 -20.89 -11.72
#